data_AF-A0A2E7A4F5-F1
#
_entry.id   AF-A0A2E7A4F5-F1
#
_cell.length_a   1.000
_cell.length_b   1.000
_cell.length_c   1.000
_cell.angle_alpha   90.00
_cell.angle_beta   90.00
_cell.angle_gamma   90.00
#
_symmetry.space_group_name_H-M   'P 1'
#
loop_
_entity.id
_entity.type
_entity.pdbx_description
1 polymer ?
#
loop_
_entity_poly.entity_id
_entity_poly.type
_entity_poly.pdbx_seq_one_letter_code
_entity_poly.pdbx_strand_id
1 'polypeptide(L)'
;MNSILRCAVAAAMAAATVSCSSPTNEASFCEASVELQKIDALSIEVSPSDDAAARGALTQTAAQAARVAREAPAEIRPDAELVAAFLLALTNAITNTKFDDPLERAAAIGAAQEQFKDQLSDSVTKLAAFVARTCSPAP
;
A
#
# COMPACT_ATOMS: atom_id res chain seq x y z
N MET A 1 9.63 0.92 32.56
CA MET A 1 9.51 2.40 32.44
C MET A 1 10.92 2.99 32.48
N ASN A 2 11.62 2.94 31.35
CA ASN A 2 13.02 3.37 31.15
C ASN A 2 12.99 4.22 29.86
N SER A 3 13.68 5.34 29.66
CA SER A 3 14.75 6.04 30.37
C SER A 3 14.63 7.52 30.04
N ILE A 4 14.90 8.39 31.01
CA ILE A 4 14.97 9.85 30.83
C ILE A 4 16.27 10.20 30.10
N LEU A 5 16.10 11.02 29.07
CA LEU A 5 17.10 11.66 28.22
C LEU A 5 18.37 12.12 28.97
N ARG A 6 19.53 11.74 28.44
CA ARG A 6 20.80 12.47 28.60
C ARG A 6 21.34 12.78 27.21
N CYS A 7 21.13 14.00 26.72
CA CYS A 7 21.96 14.56 25.66
C CYS A 7 22.72 15.75 26.27
N ALA A 8 24.00 15.50 26.58
CA ALA A 8 24.94 16.53 26.99
C ALA A 8 25.34 17.37 25.79
N VAL A 9 25.45 18.68 26.00
CA VAL A 9 25.86 19.68 25.02
C VAL A 9 27.38 19.60 24.80
N ALA A 10 27.81 19.54 23.53
CA ALA A 10 29.14 19.95 23.12
C ALA A 10 29.01 20.76 21.82
N ALA A 11 29.42 22.02 21.89
CA ALA A 11 29.33 23.00 20.81
C ALA A 11 30.43 22.79 19.76
N ALA A 12 30.05 22.69 18.48
CA ALA A 12 30.85 23.12 17.35
C ALA A 12 29.94 23.26 16.11
N MET A 13 30.27 24.26 15.30
CA MET A 13 29.47 24.88 14.24
C MET A 13 28.95 23.93 13.15
N ALA A 14 27.81 24.31 12.56
CA ALA A 14 27.18 23.77 11.35
C ALA A 14 26.70 22.30 11.44
N ALA A 15 25.58 22.08 12.11
CA ALA A 15 24.83 20.84 11.99
C ALA A 15 23.37 21.15 11.76
N ALA A 16 22.85 20.56 10.68
CA ALA A 16 21.46 20.57 10.28
C ALA A 16 20.53 20.51 11.49
N THR A 17 19.49 21.33 11.46
CA THR A 17 18.30 21.14 12.27
C THR A 17 17.76 19.74 11.95
N VAL A 18 18.16 18.74 12.74
CA VAL A 18 17.41 17.49 12.88
C VAL A 18 16.13 17.89 13.60
N SER A 19 15.22 18.52 12.86
CA SER A 19 13.84 18.59 13.25
C SER A 19 13.37 17.15 13.23
N CYS A 20 13.12 16.58 14.41
CA CYS A 20 12.14 15.50 14.56
C CYS A 20 10.78 16.06 14.14
N SER A 21 10.61 16.28 12.84
CA SER A 21 9.34 16.63 12.23
C SER A 21 8.56 15.33 12.20
N SER A 22 7.45 15.25 12.93
CA SER A 22 6.44 14.23 12.62
C SER A 22 6.18 14.32 11.10
N PRO A 23 6.23 13.20 10.36
CA PRO A 23 5.97 13.25 8.93
C PRO A 23 4.61 13.91 8.72
N THR A 24 4.56 14.89 7.80
CA THR A 24 3.27 15.39 7.34
C THR A 24 2.50 14.21 6.74
N ASN A 25 1.16 14.21 6.81
CA ASN A 25 0.35 13.14 6.21
C ASN A 25 0.74 12.90 4.74
N GLU A 26 1.17 13.94 4.03
CA GLU A 26 1.70 13.84 2.66
C GLU A 26 3.01 13.05 2.56
N ALA A 27 3.98 13.29 3.44
CA ALA A 27 5.23 12.53 3.46
C ALA A 27 4.99 11.04 3.79
N SER A 28 4.13 10.75 4.78
CA SER A 28 3.72 9.38 5.11
C SER A 28 2.99 8.70 3.96
N PHE A 29 2.10 9.42 3.27
CA PHE A 29 1.41 8.92 2.09
C PHE A 29 2.38 8.57 0.96
N CYS A 30 3.30 9.48 0.63
CA CYS A 30 4.27 9.26 -0.43
C CYS A 30 5.23 8.11 -0.13
N GLU A 31 5.69 7.99 1.11
CA GLU A 31 6.48 6.82 1.55
C GLU A 31 5.68 5.52 1.37
N ALA A 32 4.42 5.50 1.82
CA ALA A 32 3.56 4.33 1.68
C ALA A 32 3.31 3.96 0.22
N SER A 33 3.13 4.96 -0.67
CA SER A 33 2.95 4.74 -2.11
C SER A 33 4.20 4.19 -2.77
N VAL A 34 5.39 4.69 -2.43
CA VAL A 34 6.67 4.16 -2.94
C VAL A 34 6.90 2.72 -2.47
N GLU A 35 6.57 2.43 -1.20
CA GLU A 35 6.66 1.07 -0.68
C GLU A 35 5.66 0.12 -1.37
N LEU A 36 4.45 0.58 -1.68
CA LEU A 36 3.48 -0.19 -2.48
C LEU A 36 4.01 -0.52 -3.87
N GLN A 37 4.65 0.44 -4.56
CA GLN A 37 5.27 0.22 -5.87
C GLN A 37 6.41 -0.80 -5.81
N LYS A 38 7.20 -0.81 -4.71
CA LYS A 38 8.25 -1.82 -4.51
C LYS A 38 7.66 -3.21 -4.31
N ILE A 39 6.61 -3.33 -3.50
CA ILE A 39 5.93 -4.61 -3.27
C ILE A 39 5.29 -5.13 -4.57
N ASP A 40 4.65 -4.25 -5.34
CA ASP A 40 4.07 -4.59 -6.64
C ASP A 40 5.13 -5.13 -7.62
N ALA A 41 6.27 -4.44 -7.72
CA ALA A 41 7.38 -4.90 -8.57
C ALA A 41 7.91 -6.29 -8.16
N LEU A 42 8.03 -6.55 -6.85
CA LEU A 42 8.46 -7.85 -6.33
C LEU A 42 7.41 -8.94 -6.56
N SER A 43 6.12 -8.58 -6.60
CA SER A 43 5.04 -9.54 -6.82
C SER A 43 5.07 -10.18 -8.22
N ILE A 44 5.69 -9.51 -9.20
CA ILE A 44 5.88 -10.03 -10.58
C ILE A 44 6.80 -11.27 -10.59
N GLU A 45 7.70 -11.38 -9.60
CA GLU A 45 8.64 -12.51 -9.48
C GLU A 45 7.98 -13.75 -8.86
N VAL A 46 6.76 -13.62 -8.34
CA VAL A 46 6.03 -14.71 -7.68
C VAL A 46 5.43 -15.64 -8.71
N SER A 47 5.81 -16.92 -8.66
CA SER A 47 5.22 -17.94 -9.53
C SER A 47 3.73 -18.13 -9.20
N PRO A 48 2.81 -18.03 -10.18
CA PRO A 48 1.39 -18.32 -9.97
C PRO A 48 1.11 -19.78 -9.58
N SER A 49 2.06 -20.69 -9.80
CA SER A 49 1.96 -22.10 -9.40
C SER A 49 2.37 -22.35 -7.95
N ASP A 50 2.99 -21.37 -7.27
CA ASP A 50 3.28 -21.43 -5.84
C ASP A 50 2.16 -20.69 -5.08
N ASP A 51 1.13 -21.45 -4.67
CA ASP A 51 -0.04 -20.88 -3.98
C ASP A 51 0.32 -20.15 -2.68
N ALA A 52 1.31 -20.66 -1.93
CA ALA A 52 1.71 -20.08 -0.67
C ALA A 52 2.41 -18.73 -0.91
N ALA A 53 3.30 -18.66 -1.90
CA ALA A 53 3.96 -17.41 -2.28
C ALA A 53 2.95 -16.39 -2.83
N ALA A 54 2.01 -16.81 -3.70
CA ALA A 54 0.98 -15.95 -4.25
C ALA A 54 0.07 -15.35 -3.15
N ARG A 55 -0.36 -16.17 -2.18
CA ARG A 55 -1.12 -15.69 -1.01
C ARG A 55 -0.32 -14.70 -0.17
N GLY A 56 0.96 -15.00 0.07
CA GLY A 56 1.85 -14.13 0.85
C GLY A 56 2.02 -12.75 0.21
N ALA A 57 2.33 -12.74 -1.10
CA ALA A 57 2.49 -11.51 -1.86
C ALA A 57 1.19 -10.69 -1.89
N LEU A 58 0.05 -11.32 -2.17
CA LEU A 58 -1.23 -10.61 -2.20
C LEU A 58 -1.62 -10.04 -0.82
N THR A 59 -1.36 -10.79 0.25
CA THR A 59 -1.59 -10.31 1.63
C THR A 59 -0.72 -9.09 1.94
N GLN A 60 0.55 -9.13 1.55
CA GLN A 60 1.48 -8.01 1.72
C GLN A 60 1.03 -6.78 0.93
N THR A 61 0.64 -6.96 -0.34
CA THR A 61 0.12 -5.89 -1.20
C THR A 61 -1.16 -5.27 -0.61
N ALA A 62 -2.10 -6.09 -0.14
CA ALA A 62 -3.33 -5.60 0.49
C ALA A 62 -3.06 -4.82 1.78
N ALA A 63 -2.14 -5.31 2.63
CA ALA A 63 -1.74 -4.61 3.85
C ALA A 63 -1.11 -3.25 3.54
N GLN A 64 -0.27 -3.17 2.50
CA GLN A 64 0.36 -1.94 2.09
C GLN A 64 -0.63 -0.96 1.44
N ALA A 65 -1.53 -1.44 0.58
CA ALA A 65 -2.58 -0.61 0.02
C ALA A 65 -3.48 -0.01 1.12
N ALA A 66 -3.78 -0.79 2.16
CA ALA A 66 -4.49 -0.27 3.33
C ALA A 66 -3.69 0.81 4.08
N ARG A 67 -2.35 0.72 4.11
CA ARG A 67 -1.49 1.81 4.63
C ARG A 67 -1.62 3.06 3.76
N VAL A 68 -1.50 2.93 2.43
CA VAL A 68 -1.68 4.05 1.50
C VAL A 68 -3.03 4.74 1.73
N ALA A 69 -4.12 3.98 1.85
CA ALA A 69 -5.45 4.52 2.12
C ALA A 69 -5.54 5.29 3.46
N ARG A 70 -4.94 4.77 4.54
CA ARG A 70 -4.94 5.44 5.85
C ARG A 70 -4.18 6.76 5.85
N GLU A 71 -3.04 6.80 5.16
CA GLU A 71 -2.19 7.99 5.08
C GLU A 71 -2.69 8.99 4.03
N ALA A 72 -3.60 8.58 3.13
CA ALA A 72 -4.07 9.39 2.02
C ALA A 72 -4.68 10.74 2.45
N PRO A 73 -4.33 11.84 1.76
CA PRO A 73 -5.04 13.11 1.86
C PRO A 73 -6.53 12.95 1.57
N ALA A 74 -7.38 13.75 2.21
CA ALA A 74 -8.84 13.62 2.11
C ALA A 74 -9.37 13.67 0.67
N GLU A 75 -8.71 14.41 -0.23
CA GLU A 75 -9.07 14.52 -1.65
C GLU A 75 -9.00 13.19 -2.40
N ILE A 76 -8.02 12.33 -2.07
CA ILE A 76 -7.76 11.07 -2.80
C ILE A 76 -8.06 9.81 -1.97
N ARG A 77 -8.37 10.00 -0.68
CA ARG A 77 -8.65 8.91 0.24
C ARG A 77 -9.74 7.96 -0.24
N PRO A 78 -10.88 8.41 -0.79
CA PRO A 78 -11.92 7.50 -1.27
C PRO A 78 -11.42 6.55 -2.37
N ASP A 79 -10.63 7.06 -3.32
CA ASP A 79 -10.05 6.25 -4.40
C ASP A 79 -9.01 5.26 -3.83
N ALA A 80 -8.19 5.68 -2.87
CA ALA A 80 -7.23 4.82 -2.18
C ALA A 80 -7.91 3.72 -1.34
N GLU A 81 -8.97 4.05 -0.62
CA GLU A 81 -9.79 3.11 0.16
C GLU A 81 -10.46 2.08 -0.75
N LEU A 82 -10.94 2.49 -1.93
CA LEU A 82 -11.54 1.58 -2.91
C LEU A 82 -10.51 0.57 -3.44
N VAL A 83 -9.31 1.02 -3.79
CA VAL A 83 -8.21 0.15 -4.22
C VAL A 83 -7.82 -0.83 -3.11
N ALA A 84 -7.70 -0.35 -1.86
CA ALA A 84 -7.39 -1.20 -0.71
C ALA A 84 -8.50 -2.23 -0.44
N ALA A 85 -9.77 -1.84 -0.55
CA ALA A 85 -10.92 -2.72 -0.37
C ALA A 85 -10.96 -3.82 -1.45
N PHE A 86 -10.66 -3.48 -2.71
CA PHE A 86 -10.56 -4.45 -3.79
C PHE A 86 -9.45 -5.49 -3.52
N LEU A 87 -8.25 -5.04 -3.14
CA LEU A 87 -7.13 -5.93 -2.84
C LEU A 87 -7.44 -6.84 -1.64
N LEU A 88 -8.13 -6.32 -0.62
CA LEU A 88 -8.61 -7.12 0.49
C LEU A 88 -9.64 -8.17 0.05
N ALA A 89 -10.59 -7.80 -0.82
CA ALA A 89 -11.59 -8.72 -1.35
C ALA A 89 -10.94 -9.85 -2.17
N LEU A 90 -9.96 -9.53 -3.03
CA LEU A 90 -9.16 -10.52 -3.74
C LEU A 90 -8.38 -11.43 -2.78
N THR A 91 -7.75 -10.84 -1.77
CA THR A 91 -7.02 -11.59 -0.74
C THR A 91 -7.94 -12.60 -0.07
N ASN A 92 -9.15 -12.19 0.31
CA ASN A 92 -10.14 -13.06 0.93
C ASN A 92 -10.63 -14.15 -0.03
N ALA A 93 -10.87 -13.83 -1.30
CA ALA A 93 -11.28 -14.80 -2.31
C ALA A 93 -10.24 -15.91 -2.49
N ILE A 94 -8.96 -15.55 -2.57
CA ILE A 94 -7.87 -16.52 -2.69
C ILE A 94 -7.62 -17.26 -1.37
N THR A 95 -7.74 -16.56 -0.24
CA THR A 95 -7.51 -17.14 1.09
C THR A 95 -8.54 -18.23 1.42
N ASN A 96 -9.80 -17.97 1.08
CA ASN A 96 -10.93 -18.82 1.45
C ASN A 96 -11.22 -19.94 0.43
N THR A 97 -10.46 -20.02 -0.67
CA THR A 97 -10.60 -21.08 -1.67
C THR A 97 -9.36 -21.96 -1.70
N LYS A 98 -9.53 -23.21 -2.11
CA LYS A 98 -8.40 -24.13 -2.24
C LYS A 98 -7.71 -23.97 -3.60
N PHE A 99 -6.41 -24.22 -3.65
CA PHE A 99 -5.66 -24.19 -4.91
C PHE A 99 -6.01 -25.37 -5.83
N ASP A 100 -6.35 -26.52 -5.26
CA ASP A 100 -6.73 -27.73 -5.99
C ASP A 100 -8.20 -27.72 -6.47
N ASP A 101 -8.97 -26.68 -6.14
CA ASP A 101 -10.29 -26.39 -6.74
C ASP A 101 -10.25 -25.09 -7.57
N PRO A 102 -9.76 -25.15 -8.82
CA PRO A 102 -9.59 -23.96 -9.64
C PRO A 102 -10.92 -23.31 -10.05
N LEU A 103 -12.02 -24.05 -10.08
CA LEU A 103 -13.33 -23.51 -10.47
C LEU A 103 -13.95 -22.69 -9.34
N GLU A 104 -13.94 -23.22 -8.11
CA GLU A 104 -14.37 -22.47 -6.93
C GLU A 104 -13.55 -21.18 -6.77
N ARG A 105 -12.23 -21.29 -6.91
CA ARG A 105 -11.33 -20.14 -6.83
C ARG A 105 -11.60 -19.11 -7.93
N ALA A 106 -11.76 -19.53 -9.17
CA ALA A 106 -12.07 -18.61 -10.27
C ALA A 106 -13.41 -17.89 -10.05
N ALA A 107 -14.43 -18.59 -9.56
CA ALA A 107 -15.71 -17.99 -9.23
C ALA A 107 -15.59 -16.95 -8.10
N ALA A 108 -14.84 -17.25 -7.04
CA ALA A 108 -14.61 -16.32 -5.93
C ALA A 108 -13.83 -15.07 -6.37
N ILE A 109 -12.79 -15.23 -7.19
CA ILE A 109 -12.03 -14.10 -7.76
C ILE A 109 -12.93 -13.25 -8.66
N GLY A 110 -13.72 -13.88 -9.54
CA GLY A 110 -14.66 -13.17 -10.41
C GLY A 110 -15.70 -12.38 -9.62
N ALA A 111 -16.26 -12.96 -8.56
CA ALA A 111 -17.21 -12.27 -7.68
C ALA A 111 -16.56 -11.08 -6.96
N ALA A 112 -15.31 -11.23 -6.49
CA ALA A 112 -14.55 -10.13 -5.91
C ALA A 112 -14.26 -9.01 -6.92
N GLN A 113 -14.01 -9.33 -8.20
CA GLN A 113 -13.80 -8.32 -9.25
C GLN A 113 -15.09 -7.60 -9.65
N GLU A 114 -16.19 -8.35 -9.80
CA GLU A 114 -17.50 -7.84 -10.21
C GLU A 114 -18.00 -6.74 -9.27
N GLN A 115 -17.75 -6.87 -7.96
CA GLN A 115 -18.13 -5.89 -6.94
C GLN A 115 -17.53 -4.48 -7.19
N PHE A 116 -16.38 -4.38 -7.88
CA PHE A 116 -15.65 -3.12 -8.05
C PHE A 116 -15.54 -2.67 -9.51
N LYS A 117 -16.10 -3.43 -10.47
CA LYS A 117 -15.85 -3.26 -11.91
C LYS A 117 -16.11 -1.84 -12.44
N ASP A 118 -17.11 -1.15 -11.89
CA ASP A 118 -17.56 0.16 -12.39
C ASP A 118 -16.69 1.31 -11.86
N GLN A 119 -15.91 1.09 -10.80
CA GLN A 119 -15.21 2.16 -10.07
C GLN A 119 -13.70 1.95 -9.95
N LEU A 120 -13.22 0.71 -10.05
CA LEU A 120 -11.83 0.37 -9.78
C LEU A 120 -10.87 1.05 -10.74
N SER A 121 -11.12 0.99 -12.05
CA SER A 121 -10.24 1.55 -13.07
C SER A 121 -10.05 3.06 -12.89
N ASP A 122 -11.15 3.78 -12.64
CA ASP A 122 -11.12 5.22 -12.41
C ASP A 122 -10.39 5.57 -11.13
N SER A 123 -10.61 4.81 -10.05
CA SER A 123 -9.97 5.04 -8.75
C SER A 123 -8.46 4.81 -8.83
N VAL A 124 -8.02 3.72 -9.48
CA VAL A 124 -6.60 3.45 -9.72
C VAL A 124 -5.97 4.57 -10.53
N THR A 125 -6.63 5.05 -11.58
CA THR A 125 -6.12 6.13 -12.44
C THR A 125 -5.96 7.43 -11.68
N LYS A 126 -6.97 7.83 -10.89
CA LYS A 126 -6.92 9.04 -10.06
C LYS A 126 -5.83 8.94 -9.00
N LEU A 127 -5.74 7.80 -8.32
CA LEU A 127 -4.72 7.57 -7.30
C LEU A 127 -3.31 7.65 -7.89
N ALA A 128 -3.07 6.99 -9.03
CA ALA A 128 -1.78 7.03 -9.72
C ALA A 128 -1.40 8.46 -10.16
N ALA A 129 -2.36 9.21 -10.72
CA ALA A 129 -2.13 10.60 -11.10
C ALA A 129 -1.82 11.50 -9.89
N PHE A 130 -2.51 11.28 -8.77
CA PHE A 130 -2.26 11.98 -7.51
C PHE A 130 -0.86 11.66 -6.95
N VAL A 131 -0.47 10.39 -6.95
CA VAL A 131 0.89 10.00 -6.50
C VAL A 131 1.94 10.63 -7.41
N ALA A 132 1.74 10.60 -8.74
CA ALA A 132 2.70 11.18 -9.68
C ALA A 132 2.91 12.69 -9.47
N ARG A 133 1.83 13.44 -9.22
CA ARG A 133 1.89 14.91 -9.01
C ARG A 133 2.44 15.30 -7.63
N THR A 134 2.14 14.53 -6.59
CA THR A 134 2.41 14.92 -5.20
C THR A 134 3.70 14.29 -4.66
N CYS A 135 4.05 13.08 -5.10
CA CYS A 135 5.15 12.31 -4.54
C CYS A 135 6.42 12.30 -5.41
N SER A 136 6.39 12.92 -6.60
CA SER A 136 7.62 13.15 -7.37
C SER A 136 8.41 14.30 -6.75
N PRO A 137 9.75 14.19 -6.61
CA PRO A 137 10.55 15.35 -6.28
C PRO A 137 10.39 16.40 -7.39
N ALA A 138 10.11 17.65 -7.02
CA ALA A 138 10.22 18.77 -7.95
C ALA A 138 11.66 18.80 -8.51
N PRO A 139 11.85 19.15 -9.80
CA PRO A 139 13.18 19.26 -10.41
C PRO A 139 14.08 20.26 -9.69
#